data_AF-A0A958GAF4-F1
#
_entry.id   AF-A0A958GAF4-F1
#
_cell.length_a   1.000
_cell.length_b   1.000
_cell.length_c   1.000
_cell.angle_alpha   90.00
_cell.angle_beta   90.00
_cell.angle_gamma   90.00
#
_symmetry.space_group_name_H-M   'P 1'
#
loop_
_entity.id
_entity.type
_entity.pdbx_description
1 polymer ?
#
loop_
_entity_poly.entity_id
_entity_poly.type
_entity_poly.pdbx_seq_one_letter_code
_entity_poly.pdbx_strand_id
1 'polypeptide(L)'
;MNKKQMNNTYTTSALPVIFLAFANDRRDYLYNLTEEQNGIRNALRSAERNGLCEVVYETDTDIDKIFRTFDEYQDRIAIFHYGGHAEDYSLLLKAASGERQYARSEGLMAFLA
;
A
#
# COMPACT_ATOMS: atom_id res chain seq x y z
N MET A 1 -39.62 32.75 9.80
CA MET A 1 -39.48 31.29 10.03
C MET A 1 -38.86 30.67 8.78
N ASN A 2 -38.11 29.57 8.94
CA ASN A 2 -37.42 28.74 7.93
C ASN A 2 -35.96 29.09 7.64
N LYS A 3 -35.10 28.70 8.60
CA LYS A 3 -33.70 28.36 8.34
C LYS A 3 -33.70 27.05 7.54
N LYS A 4 -33.32 27.10 6.26
CA LYS A 4 -33.01 25.89 5.48
C LYS A 4 -31.81 25.23 6.17
N GLN A 5 -32.07 24.10 6.83
CA GLN A 5 -31.05 23.24 7.40
C GLN A 5 -30.21 22.71 6.24
N MET A 6 -28.98 23.21 6.10
CA MET A 6 -27.98 22.60 5.23
C MET A 6 -27.48 21.34 5.93
N ASN A 7 -28.00 20.21 5.50
CA ASN A 7 -27.47 18.88 5.78
C ASN A 7 -26.13 18.74 5.06
N ASN A 8 -25.06 19.17 5.74
CA ASN A 8 -23.71 18.81 5.35
C ASN A 8 -23.51 17.33 5.72
N THR A 9 -23.70 16.45 4.74
CA THR A 9 -23.34 15.04 4.89
C THR A 9 -21.81 14.99 4.92
N TYR A 10 -21.23 15.13 6.11
CA TYR A 10 -19.82 14.84 6.31
C TYR A 10 -19.68 13.34 6.04
N THR A 11 -19.25 12.95 4.83
CA THR A 11 -18.52 11.70 4.68
C THR A 11 -17.32 11.84 5.59
N THR A 12 -17.35 11.19 6.75
CA THR A 12 -16.14 10.94 7.53
C THR A 12 -15.17 10.31 6.55
N SER A 13 -14.21 11.10 6.06
CA SER A 13 -13.20 10.61 5.12
C SER A 13 -12.57 9.39 5.76
N ALA A 14 -12.75 8.22 5.14
CA ALA A 14 -12.15 7.00 5.65
C ALA A 14 -10.64 7.22 5.81
N LEU A 15 -10.03 6.64 6.84
CA LEU A 15 -8.60 6.82 7.08
C LEU A 15 -7.81 6.34 5.86
N PRO A 16 -6.76 7.10 5.44
CA PRO A 16 -5.88 6.67 4.38
C PRO A 16 -5.17 5.38 4.81
N VAL A 17 -4.95 4.50 3.84
CA VAL A 17 -4.34 3.18 4.03
C VAL A 17 -2.91 3.23 3.55
N ILE A 18 -2.01 2.75 4.41
CA ILE A 18 -0.63 2.43 4.05
C ILE A 18 -0.58 0.92 3.87
N PHE A 19 -0.40 0.47 2.63
CA PHE A 19 -0.31 -0.94 2.28
C PHE A 19 1.15 -1.39 2.16
N LEU A 20 1.54 -2.37 2.96
CA LEU A 20 2.89 -2.91 3.03
C LEU A 20 2.88 -4.40 2.68
N ALA A 21 3.48 -4.75 1.55
CA ALA A 21 3.55 -6.10 1.02
C ALA A 21 4.99 -6.63 1.08
N PHE A 22 5.19 -7.78 1.70
CA PHE A 22 6.50 -8.40 1.86
C PHE A 22 6.49 -9.85 1.36
N ALA A 23 7.20 -10.09 0.25
CA ALA A 23 7.42 -11.42 -0.32
C ALA A 23 8.78 -11.94 0.16
N ASN A 24 8.80 -12.56 1.33
CA ASN A 24 10.00 -13.21 1.86
C ASN A 24 9.93 -14.71 1.59
N ASP A 25 10.72 -15.21 0.64
CA ASP A 25 10.77 -16.64 0.37
C ASP A 25 11.41 -17.38 1.55
N ARG A 26 10.77 -18.45 2.03
CA ARG A 26 11.30 -19.28 3.12
C ARG A 26 12.53 -20.09 2.72
N ARG A 27 12.73 -20.33 1.42
CA ARG A 27 13.87 -21.03 0.83
C ARG A 27 15.02 -20.10 0.51
N ASP A 28 14.72 -18.84 0.20
CA ASP A 28 15.72 -17.78 -0.02
C ASP A 28 15.37 -16.56 0.84
N TYR A 29 15.70 -16.67 2.13
CA TYR A 29 15.24 -15.72 3.14
C TYR A 29 16.06 -14.44 3.13
N LEU A 30 15.39 -13.29 2.99
CA LEU A 30 16.03 -11.98 3.08
C LEU A 30 15.97 -11.46 4.52
N TYR A 31 17.07 -11.62 5.28
CA TYR A 31 17.15 -11.13 6.66
C TYR A 31 16.91 -9.61 6.77
N ASN A 32 17.48 -8.84 5.83
CA ASN A 32 17.30 -7.40 5.79
C ASN A 32 15.84 -6.98 5.58
N LEU A 33 15.02 -7.84 4.98
CA LEU A 33 13.58 -7.59 4.80
C LEU A 33 12.82 -7.65 6.14
N THR A 34 13.31 -8.46 7.07
CA THR A 34 12.77 -8.53 8.44
C THR A 34 13.05 -7.23 9.19
N GLU A 35 14.28 -6.73 9.07
CA GLU A 35 14.69 -5.46 9.67
C GLU A 35 13.91 -4.28 9.07
N GLU A 36 13.74 -4.26 7.75
CA GLU A 36 12.92 -3.26 7.06
C GLU A 36 11.47 -3.27 7.56
N GLN A 37 10.83 -4.45 7.57
CA GLN A 37 9.45 -4.58 8.05
C GLN A 37 9.31 -4.11 9.51
N ASN A 38 10.27 -4.45 10.38
CA ASN A 38 10.26 -4.02 11.78
C ASN A 38 10.47 -2.51 11.91
N GLY A 39 11.38 -1.93 11.12
CA GLY A 39 11.64 -0.49 11.08
C GLY A 39 10.41 0.30 10.66
N ILE A 40 9.78 -0.09 9.55
CA ILE A 40 8.56 0.56 9.04
C ILE A 40 7.42 0.45 10.05
N ARG A 41 7.20 -0.74 10.62
CA ARG A 41 6.18 -0.95 11.65
C ARG A 41 6.38 -0.01 12.83
N ASN A 42 7.61 0.08 13.34
CA ASN A 42 7.92 0.94 14.48
C ASN A 42 7.70 2.43 14.16
N ALA A 43 8.02 2.87 12.95
CA ALA A 43 7.78 4.24 12.51
C ALA A 43 6.28 4.58 12.41
N LEU A 44 5.45 3.65 11.93
CA LEU A 44 4.03 3.88 11.71
C LEU A 44 3.15 3.70 12.95
N ARG A 45 3.61 2.94 13.96
CA ARG A 45 2.86 2.67 15.21
C ARG A 45 2.20 3.89 15.83
N SER A 46 2.90 5.03 15.86
CA SER A 46 2.35 6.24 16.46
C SER A 46 1.24 6.85 15.60
N ALA A 47 1.42 6.88 14.28
CA ALA A 47 0.43 7.43 13.36
C ALA A 47 -0.86 6.60 13.35
N GLU A 48 -0.73 5.27 13.31
CA GLU A 48 -1.85 4.34 13.39
C GLU A 48 -2.61 4.48 14.73
N ARG A 49 -1.89 4.49 15.86
CA ARG A 49 -2.50 4.64 17.19
C ARG A 49 -3.24 5.96 17.37
N ASN A 50 -2.78 7.03 16.72
CA ASN A 50 -3.44 8.33 16.75
C ASN A 50 -4.57 8.45 15.70
N GLY A 51 -4.89 7.39 14.98
CA GLY A 51 -5.94 7.37 13.96
C GLY A 51 -5.63 8.29 12.78
N LEU A 52 -4.36 8.42 12.40
CA LEU A 52 -3.96 9.21 11.22
C LEU A 52 -4.00 8.38 9.93
N CYS A 53 -3.87 7.06 10.06
CA CYS A 53 -3.89 6.10 8.96
C CYS A 53 -4.30 4.71 9.47
N GLU A 54 -4.71 3.85 8.54
CA GLU A 54 -4.77 2.41 8.71
C GLU A 54 -3.53 1.79 8.05
N VAL A 55 -2.93 0.78 8.67
CA VAL A 55 -1.78 0.09 8.08
C VAL A 55 -2.14 -1.37 7.80
N VAL A 56 -2.02 -1.76 6.54
CA VAL A 56 -2.30 -3.13 6.07
C VAL A 56 -0.98 -3.82 5.79
N TYR A 57 -0.74 -4.95 6.46
CA TYR A 57 0.46 -5.75 6.29
C TYR A 57 0.11 -7.07 5.61
N GLU A 58 0.72 -7.33 4.46
CA GLU A 58 0.70 -8.63 3.79
C GLU A 58 2.09 -9.26 3.81
N THR A 59 2.25 -10.31 4.60
CA THR A 59 3.51 -11.08 4.74
C THR A 59 3.38 -12.45 4.08
N ASP A 60 4.48 -13.02 3.60
CA ASP A 60 4.44 -14.25 2.80
C ASP A 60 3.43 -14.09 1.63
N THR A 61 3.50 -12.92 1.00
CA THR A 61 2.50 -12.49 0.03
C THR A 61 2.85 -12.96 -1.39
N ASP A 62 1.82 -13.04 -2.22
CA ASP A 62 1.90 -13.30 -3.64
C ASP A 62 1.10 -12.23 -4.40
N ILE A 63 1.19 -12.26 -5.72
CA ILE A 63 0.54 -11.26 -6.57
C ILE A 63 -0.98 -11.23 -6.40
N ASP A 64 -1.61 -12.39 -6.15
CA ASP A 64 -3.06 -12.49 -6.03
C ASP A 64 -3.54 -11.83 -4.74
N LYS A 65 -2.80 -12.00 -3.63
CA LYS A 65 -3.10 -11.30 -2.37
C LYS A 65 -2.93 -9.79 -2.53
N ILE A 66 -1.86 -9.34 -3.18
CA ILE A 66 -1.62 -7.92 -3.46
C ILE A 66 -2.81 -7.31 -4.22
N PHE A 67 -3.26 -7.94 -5.30
CA PHE A 67 -4.41 -7.45 -6.07
C PHE A 67 -5.71 -7.45 -5.29
N ARG A 68 -5.96 -8.45 -4.43
CA ARG A 68 -7.13 -8.47 -3.55
C ARG A 68 -7.11 -7.30 -2.56
N THR A 69 -5.95 -6.97 -1.99
CA THR A 69 -5.84 -5.82 -1.08
C THR A 69 -6.08 -4.50 -1.83
N PHE A 70 -5.57 -4.35 -3.05
CA PHE A 70 -5.90 -3.21 -3.89
C PHE A 70 -7.41 -3.13 -4.19
N ASP A 71 -8.06 -4.26 -4.46
CA ASP A 71 -9.50 -4.31 -4.71
C ASP A 71 -10.35 -4.05 -3.45
N GLU A 72 -9.87 -4.43 -2.28
CA GLU A 72 -10.56 -4.22 -1.00
C GLU A 72 -10.51 -2.75 -0.56
N TYR A 73 -9.34 -2.12 -0.70
CA TYR A 73 -9.10 -0.78 -0.17
C TYR A 73 -9.21 0.33 -1.22
N GLN A 74 -9.15 -0.01 -2.51
CA GLN A 74 -9.41 0.89 -3.64
C GLN A 74 -8.70 2.26 -3.49
N ASP A 75 -9.48 3.33 -3.49
CA ASP A 75 -9.06 4.73 -3.42
C ASP A 75 -8.51 5.15 -2.05
N ARG A 76 -8.59 4.27 -1.03
CA ARG A 76 -8.04 4.55 0.29
C ARG A 76 -6.54 4.33 0.38
N ILE A 77 -5.94 3.54 -0.52
CA ILE A 77 -4.50 3.27 -0.49
C ILE A 77 -3.75 4.54 -0.91
N ALA A 78 -3.14 5.21 0.06
CA ALA A 78 -2.36 6.42 -0.14
C ALA A 78 -0.87 6.12 -0.34
N ILE A 79 -0.39 5.02 0.23
CA ILE A 79 1.01 4.58 0.14
C ILE A 79 1.01 3.06 -0.08
N PHE A 80 1.78 2.60 -1.06
CA PHE A 80 2.09 1.19 -1.25
C PHE A 80 3.60 0.98 -1.20
N HIS A 81 4.05 0.01 -0.41
CA HIS A 81 5.43 -0.41 -0.34
C HIS A 81 5.52 -1.92 -0.53
N TYR A 82 6.42 -2.34 -1.42
CA TYR A 82 6.73 -3.74 -1.67
C TYR A 82 8.19 -4.01 -1.34
N GLY A 83 8.45 -5.07 -0.58
CA GLY A 83 9.78 -5.60 -0.34
C GLY A 83 9.84 -7.10 -0.62
N GLY A 84 10.84 -7.54 -1.38
CA GLY A 84 11.00 -8.94 -1.76
C GLY A 84 12.07 -9.10 -2.84
N HIS A 85 12.24 -10.32 -3.34
CA HIS A 85 13.17 -10.59 -4.43
C HIS A 85 12.78 -9.84 -5.70
N ALA A 86 13.73 -9.12 -6.29
CA ALA A 86 13.52 -8.32 -7.49
C ALA A 86 13.44 -9.18 -8.77
N GLU A 87 13.81 -10.46 -8.70
CA GLU A 87 13.96 -11.36 -9.86
C GLU A 87 12.62 -11.91 -10.38
N ASP A 88 11.61 -12.08 -9.52
CA ASP A 88 10.31 -12.69 -9.89
C ASP A 88 9.19 -11.67 -10.18
N TYR A 89 9.39 -10.40 -9.82
CA TYR A 89 8.37 -9.36 -9.89
C TYR A 89 8.89 -8.14 -10.64
N SER A 90 9.16 -8.32 -11.94
CA SER A 90 9.11 -7.22 -12.89
C SER A 90 7.70 -6.63 -12.82
N LEU A 91 7.54 -5.66 -11.90
CA LEU A 91 6.29 -5.17 -11.35
C LEU A 91 5.25 -5.05 -12.46
N LEU A 92 4.15 -5.77 -12.27
CA LEU A 92 3.01 -5.88 -13.17
C LEU A 92 2.21 -4.58 -13.27
N LEU A 93 2.89 -3.42 -13.30
CA LEU A 93 2.33 -2.12 -13.65
C LEU A 93 2.42 -1.98 -15.17
N LYS A 94 1.61 -2.78 -15.86
CA LYS A 94 1.32 -2.52 -17.28
C LYS A 94 0.66 -1.14 -17.32
N ALA A 95 1.37 -0.14 -17.87
CA ALA A 95 0.77 1.15 -18.15
C ALA A 95 -0.50 0.94 -18.99
N ALA A 96 -1.52 1.78 -18.82
CA ALA A 96 -2.75 1.71 -19.61
C ALA A 96 -2.51 1.76 -21.15
N SER A 97 -1.31 2.17 -21.58
CA SER A 97 -0.81 2.15 -22.96
C SER A 97 -0.29 0.80 -23.47
N GLY A 98 -0.13 -0.21 -22.61
CA GLY A 98 0.36 -1.54 -22.99
C GLY A 98 1.88 -1.70 -23.08
N GLU A 99 2.66 -0.67 -22.74
CA GLU A 99 4.13 -0.76 -22.71
C GLU A 99 4.65 -1.40 -21.41
N ARG A 100 5.72 -2.20 -21.53
CA ARG A 100 6.42 -2.79 -20.38
C ARG A 100 7.40 -1.75 -19.82
N GLN A 101 7.08 -1.19 -18.66
CA GLN A 101 8.03 -0.41 -17.88
C GLN A 101 8.40 -1.19 -16.62
N TYR A 102 9.69 -1.33 -16.37
CA TYR A 102 10.20 -1.87 -15.11
C TYR A 102 9.96 -0.80 -14.04
N ALA A 103 9.02 -1.03 -13.13
CA ALA A 103 8.87 -0.16 -11.97
C ALA A 103 10.03 -0.44 -11.01
N ARG A 104 11.07 0.38 -11.10
CA ARG A 104 12.03 0.57 -10.01
C ARG A 104 11.35 1.38 -8.90
N SER A 105 11.96 1.48 -7.72
CA SER A 105 11.50 2.29 -6.58
C SER A 105 11.13 3.73 -6.96
N GLU A 106 11.63 4.24 -8.09
CA GLU A 106 11.32 5.53 -8.69
C GLU A 106 9.98 5.56 -9.48
N GLY A 107 9.52 4.42 -10.01
CA GLY A 107 8.36 4.30 -10.92
C GLY A 107 6.99 4.30 -10.23
N LEU A 108 6.91 4.03 -8.92
CA LEU A 108 5.64 4.04 -8.19
C LEU A 108 5.12 5.47 -7.92
N MET A 109 6.02 6.46 -7.91
CA MET A 109 5.67 7.88 -7.76
C MET A 109 4.95 8.45 -8.99
N ALA A 110 5.15 7.87 -10.18
CA ALA A 110 4.51 8.31 -11.42
C ALA A 110 3.05 7.83 -11.53
N PHE A 111 2.66 6.80 -10.79
CA PHE A 111 1.29 6.27 -10.79
C PHE A 111 0.33 7.10 -9.91
N LEU A 112 0.87 7.95 -9.03
CA LEU A 112 0.12 8.74 -8.04
C LEU A 112 0.08 10.25 -8.36
N ALA A 113 0.50 10.66 -9.57
CA ALA A 113 0.54 12.05 -10.02
C ALA A 113 -0.65 12.42 -10.93
#